data_AF-A0ABC8AXB8-F1
#
_entry.id   AF-A0ABC8AXB8-F1
#
_cell.length_a   1.000
_cell.length_b   1.000
_cell.length_c   1.000
_cell.angle_alpha   90.00
_cell.angle_beta   90.00
_cell.angle_gamma   90.00
#
_symmetry.space_group_name_H-M   'P 1'
#
loop_
_entity.id
_entity.type
_entity.pdbx_description
1 polymer ?
#
loop_
_entity_poly.entity_id
_entity_poly.type
_entity_poly.pdbx_seq_one_letter_code
_entity_poly.pdbx_strand_id
1 'polypeptide(L)'
;MDAGPRPRCPTGGLDTREVTGERYAERLRSVVTYVKYYAPNARIVLVGYPELFGTGQDSVCFDAFGAARFTQPRGRAAINAVNRLDQAQREAARLLAVDFYDARAATAGHGLCSVESWINDYQDPREPGAIPFHPTPHGDEVVAAGIYTQAHR
;
A
#
# COMPACT_ATOMS: atom_id res chain seq x y z
N MET A 1 -27.96 9.80 -34.57
CA MET A 1 -26.70 9.07 -34.31
C MET A 1 -26.77 8.64 -32.86
N ASP A 2 -27.25 7.41 -32.64
CA ASP A 2 -27.50 6.88 -31.31
C ASP A 2 -26.18 6.37 -30.72
N ALA A 3 -25.75 6.94 -29.61
CA ALA A 3 -24.53 6.53 -28.93
C ALA A 3 -24.82 5.21 -28.23
N GLY A 4 -24.47 4.10 -28.90
CA GLY A 4 -24.61 2.74 -28.36
C GLY A 4 -24.02 2.60 -26.95
N PRO A 5 -24.49 1.62 -26.18
CA PRO A 5 -24.10 1.46 -24.78
C PRO A 5 -22.58 1.37 -24.64
N ARG A 6 -22.02 2.22 -23.76
CA ARG A 6 -20.58 2.25 -23.47
C ARG A 6 -20.15 0.84 -22.99
N PRO A 7 -19.05 0.29 -23.52
CA PRO A 7 -18.57 -1.01 -23.07
C PRO A 7 -18.27 -0.97 -21.56
N ARG A 8 -18.75 -1.97 -20.82
CA ARG A 8 -18.36 -2.15 -19.42
C ARG A 8 -16.90 -2.60 -19.39
N CYS A 9 -16.08 -1.94 -18.58
CA CYS A 9 -14.76 -2.47 -18.24
C CYS A 9 -14.92 -3.89 -17.68
N PRO A 10 -14.09 -4.85 -18.10
CA PRO A 10 -14.11 -6.21 -17.57
C PRO A 10 -14.00 -6.19 -16.04
N THR A 11 -14.76 -7.05 -15.37
CA THR A 11 -14.77 -7.22 -13.91
C THR A 11 -13.57 -8.02 -13.38
N GLY A 12 -12.52 -8.22 -14.19
CA GLY A 12 -11.31 -8.96 -13.80
C GLY A 12 -10.35 -8.19 -12.89
N GLY A 13 -10.80 -7.08 -12.29
CA GLY A 13 -10.06 -6.37 -11.26
C GLY A 13 -10.13 -7.12 -9.92
N LEU A 14 -9.22 -6.78 -9.00
CA LEU A 14 -9.28 -7.21 -7.59
C LEU A 14 -10.69 -6.94 -7.04
N ASP A 15 -11.42 -8.00 -6.67
CA ASP A 15 -12.65 -7.84 -5.91
C ASP A 15 -12.28 -7.42 -4.49
N THR A 16 -12.35 -6.11 -4.23
CA THR A 16 -11.96 -5.54 -2.94
C THR A 16 -12.79 -6.09 -1.78
N ARG A 17 -13.97 -6.68 -2.05
CA ARG A 17 -14.78 -7.35 -1.02
C ARG A 17 -14.11 -8.60 -0.46
N GLU A 18 -13.25 -9.24 -1.26
CA GLU A 18 -12.48 -10.42 -0.86
C GLU A 18 -11.20 -10.05 -0.10
N VAL A 19 -10.84 -8.76 -0.07
CA VAL A 19 -9.73 -8.24 0.73
C VAL A 19 -10.28 -7.95 2.14
N THR A 20 -10.22 -8.96 3.02
CA THR A 20 -10.67 -8.85 4.42
C THR A 20 -9.55 -9.21 5.38
N GLY A 21 -9.67 -8.77 6.64
CA GLY A 21 -8.69 -9.11 7.67
C GLY A 21 -8.61 -10.61 7.94
N GLU A 22 -9.73 -11.33 7.89
CA GLU A 22 -9.75 -12.78 8.10
C GLU A 22 -8.98 -13.53 7.02
N ARG A 23 -9.19 -13.18 5.74
CA ARG A 23 -8.47 -13.79 4.62
C ARG A 23 -7.00 -13.43 4.62
N TYR A 24 -6.67 -12.20 4.97
CA TYR A 24 -5.29 -11.78 5.12
C TYR A 24 -4.61 -12.52 6.29
N ALA A 25 -5.31 -12.67 7.42
CA ALA A 25 -4.85 -13.43 8.57
C ALA A 25 -4.66 -14.91 8.25
N GLU A 26 -5.59 -15.52 7.52
CA GLU A 26 -5.50 -16.91 7.08
C GLU A 26 -4.21 -17.15 6.28
N ARG A 27 -3.91 -16.26 5.33
CA ARG A 27 -2.68 -16.34 4.51
C ARG A 27 -1.39 -16.18 5.34
N LEU A 28 -1.42 -15.34 6.38
CA LEU A 28 -0.26 -15.10 7.24
C LEU A 28 -0.13 -16.08 8.40
N ARG A 29 -1.17 -16.86 8.71
CA ARG A 29 -1.22 -17.70 9.92
C ARG A 29 -0.06 -18.69 9.98
N SER A 30 0.25 -19.35 8.86
CA SER A 30 1.36 -20.31 8.80
C SER A 30 2.71 -19.65 9.08
N VAL A 31 2.95 -18.45 8.53
CA VAL A 31 4.18 -17.67 8.78
C VAL A 31 4.30 -17.31 10.26
N VAL A 32 3.24 -16.75 10.85
CA VAL A 32 3.23 -16.37 12.27
C VAL A 32 3.43 -17.59 13.17
N THR A 33 2.75 -18.71 12.89
CA THR A 33 2.92 -19.95 13.64
C THR A 33 4.36 -20.47 13.54
N TYR A 34 4.96 -20.47 12.35
CA TYR A 34 6.32 -20.94 12.13
C TYR A 34 7.34 -20.06 12.88
N VAL A 35 7.21 -18.74 12.81
CA VAL A 35 8.09 -17.82 13.56
C VAL A 35 7.96 -18.06 15.06
N LYS A 36 6.74 -18.17 15.61
CA LYS A 36 6.54 -18.46 17.04
C LYS A 36 7.04 -19.84 17.46
N TYR A 37 7.06 -20.81 16.56
CA TYR A 37 7.60 -22.14 16.86
C TYR A 37 9.13 -22.10 17.08
N TYR A 38 9.88 -21.44 16.20
CA TYR A 38 11.34 -21.34 16.33
C TYR A 38 11.81 -20.23 17.28
N ALA A 39 11.00 -19.18 17.45
CA ALA A 39 11.30 -18.04 18.30
C ALA A 39 10.09 -17.73 19.18
N PRO A 40 9.83 -18.52 20.24
CA PRO A 40 8.63 -18.40 21.07
C PRO A 40 8.49 -17.06 21.80
N ASN A 41 9.62 -16.37 22.02
CA ASN A 41 9.65 -15.04 22.66
C ASN A 41 9.76 -13.89 21.63
N ALA A 42 9.67 -14.18 20.32
CA ALA A 42 9.77 -13.14 19.30
C ALA A 42 8.57 -12.21 19.33
N ARG A 43 8.86 -10.91 19.26
CA ARG A 43 7.89 -9.89 18.90
C ARG A 43 7.75 -9.86 17.39
N ILE A 44 6.54 -10.09 16.88
CA ILE A 44 6.23 -10.05 15.44
C ILE A 44 5.51 -8.74 15.15
N VAL A 45 6.02 -7.99 14.18
CA VAL A 45 5.41 -6.74 13.70
C VAL A 45 5.04 -6.92 12.23
N LEU A 46 3.74 -6.82 11.92
CA LEU A 46 3.26 -6.74 10.55
C LEU A 46 3.37 -5.29 10.06
N VAL A 47 4.20 -5.07 9.03
CA VAL A 47 4.40 -3.76 8.42
C VAL A 47 3.32 -3.51 7.37
N GLY A 48 2.58 -2.42 7.51
CA GLY A 48 1.60 -1.95 6.52
C GLY A 48 2.27 -1.39 5.25
N TYR A 49 1.47 -1.14 4.21
CA TYR A 49 1.96 -0.39 3.04
C TYR A 49 2.04 1.12 3.33
N PRO A 50 2.95 1.87 2.68
CA PRO A 50 3.00 3.32 2.77
C PRO A 50 1.77 3.98 2.12
N GLU A 51 1.64 5.29 2.29
CA GLU A 51 0.60 6.05 1.61
C GLU A 51 0.86 6.13 0.10
N LEU A 52 -0.01 5.49 -0.69
CA LEU A 52 -0.04 5.69 -2.15
C LEU A 52 -0.90 6.90 -2.53
N PHE A 53 -2.04 7.07 -1.84
CA PHE A 53 -3.01 8.13 -2.08
C PHE A 53 -3.49 8.73 -0.76
N GLY A 54 -3.56 10.06 -0.72
CA GLY A 54 -3.97 10.81 0.46
C GLY A 54 -5.43 10.56 0.87
N THR A 55 -5.72 10.83 2.14
CA THR A 55 -7.10 10.81 2.66
C THR A 55 -8.00 11.81 1.93
N GLY A 56 -9.21 11.40 1.56
CA GLY A 56 -10.20 12.27 0.91
C GLY A 56 -9.92 12.56 -0.58
N GLN A 57 -8.92 11.90 -1.15
CA GLN A 57 -8.56 12.08 -2.56
C GLN A 57 -9.50 11.26 -3.47
N ASP A 58 -9.88 11.86 -4.60
CA ASP A 58 -10.72 11.20 -5.62
C ASP A 58 -9.96 10.82 -6.90
N SER A 59 -8.78 11.42 -7.09
CA SER A 59 -7.93 11.24 -8.26
C SER A 59 -6.78 10.30 -7.96
N VAL A 60 -6.42 9.46 -8.92
CA VAL A 60 -5.12 8.77 -8.93
C VAL A 60 -4.18 9.60 -9.80
N CYS A 61 -2.95 9.81 -9.34
CA CYS A 61 -1.92 10.52 -10.09
C CYS A 61 -0.61 9.76 -9.99
N PHE A 62 0.28 9.96 -10.96
CA PHE A 62 1.68 9.57 -10.94
C PHE A 62 2.40 10.28 -12.10
N ASP A 63 3.70 10.47 -12.00
CA ASP A 63 4.50 10.88 -13.15
C ASP A 63 5.04 9.64 -13.87
N ALA A 64 5.27 9.77 -15.16
CA ALA A 64 5.81 8.71 -15.99
C ALA A 64 6.89 9.24 -16.92
N PHE A 65 7.91 8.41 -17.15
CA PHE A 65 9.01 8.69 -18.06
C PHE A 65 9.76 10.01 -17.75
N GLY A 66 9.68 10.49 -16.50
CA GLY A 66 10.29 11.74 -16.04
C GLY A 66 9.70 13.03 -16.64
N ALA A 67 8.58 12.94 -17.38
CA ALA A 67 8.07 14.09 -18.15
C ALA A 67 6.54 14.18 -18.24
N ALA A 68 5.81 13.08 -18.03
CA ALA A 68 4.37 13.02 -18.23
C ALA A 68 3.62 12.85 -16.91
N ARG A 69 2.80 13.83 -16.54
CA ARG A 69 1.87 13.71 -15.41
C ARG A 69 0.60 12.99 -15.84
N PHE A 70 0.35 11.83 -15.26
CA PHE A 70 -0.91 11.11 -15.41
C PHE A 70 -1.84 11.45 -14.25
N THR A 71 -3.09 11.82 -14.57
CA THR A 71 -4.15 12.05 -13.59
C THR A 71 -5.43 11.38 -14.05
N GLN A 72 -5.92 10.41 -13.28
CA GLN A 72 -7.25 9.81 -13.44
C GLN A 72 -8.19 10.43 -12.39
N PRO A 73 -9.06 11.39 -12.76
CA PRO A 73 -9.91 12.10 -11.81
C PRO A 73 -11.01 11.25 -11.18
N ARG A 74 -11.33 10.08 -11.76
CA ARG A 74 -12.30 9.12 -11.22
C ARG A 74 -11.59 7.88 -10.65
N GLY A 75 -10.57 8.12 -9.83
CA GLY A 75 -9.66 7.12 -9.27
C GLY A 75 -10.16 6.40 -8.02
N ARG A 76 -11.33 6.77 -7.48
CA ARG A 76 -11.89 6.23 -6.22
C ARG A 76 -11.87 4.71 -6.10
N ALA A 77 -12.07 3.96 -7.18
CA ALA A 77 -12.04 2.50 -7.11
C ALA A 77 -10.66 1.95 -6.70
N ALA A 78 -9.58 2.49 -7.29
CA ALA A 78 -8.21 2.11 -6.94
C ALA A 78 -7.84 2.58 -5.52
N ILE A 79 -8.25 3.79 -5.15
CA ILE A 79 -8.06 4.35 -3.81
C ILE A 79 -8.76 3.48 -2.76
N ASN A 80 -10.00 3.08 -3.02
CA ASN A 80 -10.75 2.18 -2.13
C ASN A 80 -10.09 0.81 -2.03
N ALA A 81 -9.50 0.29 -3.10
CA ALA A 81 -8.78 -0.99 -3.07
C ALA A 81 -7.57 -0.94 -2.12
N VAL A 82 -6.74 0.11 -2.20
CA VAL A 82 -5.58 0.25 -1.30
C VAL A 82 -6.01 0.56 0.14
N ASN A 83 -7.08 1.35 0.34
CA ASN A 83 -7.64 1.60 1.67
C ASN A 83 -8.18 0.30 2.30
N ARG A 84 -8.81 -0.55 1.49
CA ARG A 84 -9.31 -1.85 1.97
C ARG A 84 -8.17 -2.79 2.33
N LEU A 85 -7.06 -2.75 1.60
CA LEU A 85 -5.85 -3.50 1.92
C LEU A 85 -5.25 -3.08 3.26
N ASP A 86 -5.10 -1.77 3.51
CA ASP A 86 -4.61 -1.25 4.80
C ASP A 86 -5.51 -1.72 5.98
N GLN A 87 -6.84 -1.62 5.82
CA GLN A 87 -7.78 -2.13 6.82
C GLN A 87 -7.61 -3.62 7.07
N ALA A 88 -7.47 -4.43 6.01
CA ALA A 88 -7.27 -5.86 6.13
C ALA A 88 -5.96 -6.21 6.84
N GLN A 89 -4.87 -5.48 6.60
CA GLN A 89 -3.60 -5.69 7.30
C GLN A 89 -3.72 -5.41 8.80
N ARG A 90 -4.36 -4.30 9.18
CA ARG A 90 -4.59 -3.94 10.60
C ARG A 90 -5.42 -4.99 11.32
N GLU A 91 -6.51 -5.41 10.70
CA GLU A 91 -7.40 -6.41 11.26
C GLU A 91 -6.70 -7.77 11.37
N ALA A 92 -5.91 -8.15 10.37
CA ALA A 92 -5.13 -9.39 10.42
C ALA A 92 -4.10 -9.40 11.56
N ALA A 93 -3.40 -8.29 11.77
CA ALA A 93 -2.47 -8.17 12.89
C ALA A 93 -3.18 -8.42 14.25
N ARG A 94 -4.36 -7.81 14.43
CA ARG A 94 -5.21 -8.03 15.61
C ARG A 94 -5.64 -9.49 15.74
N LEU A 95 -6.11 -10.13 14.66
CA LEU A 95 -6.57 -11.52 14.65
C LEU A 95 -5.45 -12.53 14.92
N LEU A 96 -4.21 -12.22 14.52
CA LEU A 96 -3.02 -13.06 14.74
C LEU A 96 -2.31 -12.76 16.06
N ALA A 97 -2.77 -11.75 16.81
CA ALA A 97 -2.12 -11.25 18.01
C ALA A 97 -0.63 -10.95 17.76
N VAL A 98 -0.38 -10.14 16.74
CA VAL A 98 0.93 -9.56 16.40
C VAL A 98 0.79 -8.05 16.32
N ASP A 99 1.90 -7.32 16.46
CA ASP A 99 1.89 -5.87 16.35
C ASP A 99 1.67 -5.44 14.90
N PHE A 100 1.20 -4.21 14.71
CA PHE A 100 1.10 -3.58 13.41
C PHE A 100 1.96 -2.31 13.40
N TYR A 101 2.76 -2.12 12.35
CA TYR A 101 3.44 -0.85 12.08
C TYR A 101 2.71 -0.11 10.97
N ASP A 102 2.21 1.08 11.29
CA ASP A 102 1.42 1.92 10.39
C ASP A 102 2.32 2.75 9.46
N ALA A 103 2.88 2.10 8.44
CA ALA A 103 3.72 2.78 7.44
C ALA A 103 2.96 3.85 6.67
N ARG A 104 1.64 3.68 6.50
CA ARG A 104 0.78 4.68 5.87
C ARG A 104 0.78 5.99 6.67
N ALA A 105 0.56 5.92 7.98
CA ALA A 105 0.62 7.10 8.83
C ALA A 105 2.02 7.73 8.84
N ALA A 106 3.08 6.91 8.84
CA ALA A 106 4.46 7.39 8.81
C ALA A 106 4.85 8.12 7.51
N THR A 107 4.13 7.89 6.42
CA THR A 107 4.41 8.45 5.08
C THR A 107 3.28 9.35 4.57
N ALA A 108 2.36 9.74 5.46
CA ALA A 108 1.20 10.55 5.10
C ALA A 108 1.62 11.91 4.51
N GLY A 109 0.97 12.31 3.42
CA GLY A 109 1.30 13.52 2.67
C GLY A 109 2.29 13.31 1.52
N HIS A 110 2.94 12.14 1.44
CA HIS A 110 3.99 11.84 0.47
C HIS A 110 3.60 10.78 -0.58
N GLY A 111 2.31 10.53 -0.77
CA GLY A 111 1.81 9.64 -1.83
C GLY A 111 2.04 10.18 -3.26
N LEU A 112 1.64 9.40 -4.28
CA LEU A 112 1.93 9.67 -5.69
C LEU A 112 1.37 10.99 -6.24
N CYS A 113 0.32 11.51 -5.59
CA CYS A 113 -0.28 12.79 -5.98
C CYS A 113 0.42 14.02 -5.36
N SER A 114 1.34 13.81 -4.41
CA SER A 114 2.04 14.89 -3.71
C SER A 114 3.12 15.54 -4.60
N VAL A 115 3.56 16.74 -4.20
CA VAL A 115 4.66 17.45 -4.86
C VAL A 115 6.01 16.78 -4.56
N GLU A 116 6.14 16.22 -3.36
CA GLU A 116 7.33 15.50 -2.89
C GLU A 116 6.94 14.05 -2.58
N SER A 117 6.76 13.26 -3.63
CA SER A 117 6.37 11.86 -3.47
C SER A 117 7.54 11.04 -2.94
N TRP A 118 7.24 10.17 -1.97
CA TRP A 118 8.15 9.14 -1.50
C TRP A 118 7.87 7.78 -2.14
N ILE A 119 7.08 7.77 -3.21
CA ILE A 119 6.77 6.61 -4.02
C ILE A 119 7.35 6.83 -5.41
N ASN A 120 8.03 5.82 -5.95
CA ASN A 120 8.64 5.86 -7.26
C ASN A 120 7.58 6.01 -8.37
N ASP A 121 7.89 6.91 -9.30
CA ASP A 121 7.14 7.14 -10.52
C ASP A 121 7.24 5.98 -11.53
N TYR A 122 6.43 6.04 -12.58
CA TYR A 122 6.42 5.01 -13.61
C TYR A 122 7.56 5.21 -14.61
N GLN A 123 8.63 4.42 -14.45
CA GLN A 123 9.75 4.33 -15.42
C GLN A 123 10.47 5.66 -15.68
N ASP A 124 10.86 6.38 -14.62
CA ASP A 124 11.69 7.58 -14.75
C ASP A 124 13.13 7.21 -15.18
N PRO A 125 13.63 7.72 -16.33
CA PRO A 125 14.99 7.42 -16.78
C PRO A 125 16.09 7.99 -15.87
N ARG A 126 15.77 8.94 -15.00
CA ARG A 126 16.70 9.47 -13.97
C ARG A 126 16.94 8.47 -12.85
N GLU A 127 16.00 7.56 -12.63
CA GLU A 127 16.04 6.54 -11.58
C GLU A 127 15.83 5.13 -12.20
N PRO A 128 16.76 4.63 -13.02
CA PRO A 128 16.56 3.41 -13.82
C PRO A 128 16.41 2.13 -12.98
N GLY A 129 16.80 2.16 -11.70
CA GLY A 129 16.61 1.06 -10.75
C GLY A 129 15.30 1.14 -9.95
N ALA A 130 14.55 2.23 -10.06
CA ALA A 130 13.31 2.42 -9.33
C ALA A 130 12.24 1.46 -9.83
N ILE A 131 11.67 0.66 -8.93
CA ILE A 131 10.53 -0.19 -9.24
C ILE A 131 9.28 0.68 -9.15
N PRO A 132 8.45 0.77 -10.20
CA PRO A 132 7.26 1.63 -10.20
C PRO A 132 6.36 1.36 -8.99
N PHE A 133 5.86 2.42 -8.38
CA PHE A 133 4.92 2.39 -7.24
C PHE A 133 5.46 1.73 -5.96
N HIS A 134 6.77 1.50 -5.88
CA HIS A 134 7.45 1.12 -4.64
C HIS A 134 7.97 2.37 -3.92
N PRO A 135 8.33 2.29 -2.62
CA PRO A 135 8.98 3.41 -1.95
C PRO A 135 10.25 3.87 -2.67
N THR A 136 10.51 5.17 -2.58
CA THR A 136 11.82 5.76 -2.84
C THR A 136 12.81 5.35 -1.72
N PRO A 137 14.12 5.49 -1.92
CA PRO A 137 15.10 5.27 -0.84
C PRO A 137 14.79 6.06 0.43
N HIS A 138 14.29 7.30 0.29
CA HIS A 138 13.90 8.12 1.44
C HIS A 138 12.63 7.60 2.12
N GLY A 139 11.62 7.16 1.35
CA GLY A 139 10.43 6.51 1.90
C GLY A 139 10.76 5.24 2.69
N ASP A 140 11.68 4.42 2.18
CA ASP A 140 12.18 3.23 2.87
C ASP A 140 12.94 3.60 4.15
N GLU A 141 13.77 4.65 4.13
CA GLU A 141 14.50 5.13 5.32
C GLU A 141 13.54 5.54 6.45
N VAL A 142 12.48 6.30 6.12
CA VAL A 142 11.46 6.71 7.10
C VAL A 142 10.74 5.51 7.71
N VAL A 143 10.34 4.55 6.88
CA VAL A 143 9.67 3.32 7.35
C VAL A 143 10.61 2.48 8.20
N ALA A 144 11.87 2.30 7.79
CA ALA A 144 12.86 1.54 8.53
C ALA A 144 13.16 2.16 9.90
N ALA A 145 13.34 3.48 9.97
CA ALA A 145 13.58 4.20 11.22
C ALA A 145 12.40 4.07 12.21
N GLY A 146 11.17 4.13 11.70
CA GLY A 146 9.99 3.97 12.54
C GLY A 146 9.78 2.53 13.01
N ILE A 147 10.03 1.52 12.17
CA ILE A 147 10.02 0.11 12.57
C ILE A 147 11.07 -0.13 13.66
N TYR A 148 12.30 0.37 13.45
CA TYR A 148 13.37 0.29 14.44
C TYR A 148 12.92 0.88 15.78
N THR A 149 12.34 2.09 15.75
CA THR A 149 11.82 2.74 16.96
C THR A 149 10.73 1.91 17.65
N GLN A 150 9.76 1.37 16.91
CA GLN A 150 8.69 0.55 17.50
C GLN A 150 9.23 -0.75 18.11
N ALA A 151 10.15 -1.43 17.42
CA ALA A 151 10.69 -2.70 17.86
C ALA A 151 11.52 -2.59 19.16
N HIS A 152 12.09 -1.41 19.44
CA HIS A 152 12.92 -1.13 20.63
C HIS A 152 12.14 -0.48 21.79
N ARG A 153 10.82 -0.32 21.68
CA ARG A 153 9.94 0.01 22.81
C ARG A 153 9.60 -1.23 23.61
#